data_AF-A0A8T5S939-F1
#
_entry.id   AF-A0A8T5S939-F1
#
_cell.length_a   1.000
_cell.length_b   1.000
_cell.length_c   1.000
_cell.angle_alpha   90.00
_cell.angle_beta   90.00
_cell.angle_gamma   90.00
#
_symmetry.space_group_name_H-M   'P 1'
#
loop_
_entity.id
_entity.type
_entity.pdbx_description
1 polymer ?
#
loop_
_entity_poly.entity_id
_entity_poly.type
_entity_poly.pdbx_seq_one_letter_code
_entity_poly.pdbx_strand_id
1 'polypeptide(L)'
;MNNPFNEFYHVPNSQELLDIAFKRGMKSSAQVSLNAPILIKAKKKESKRIKVATEELINRIFKIIKSVPIIDDLPDFYQELASILVDIDKLKLTLGKLNGILPVLRKIQREHIRRLNKIEAPKEGDQLRRSAFGRISSVINKQNKNLKHLNSIRGDLRRIPTIDYTIPCIVVAGYPNVGKSSIVKNISTNKKIEIKEYPFTTRQLNMGHLEVEGRFDKVKIQCLDTPGILDRPMSKRNSIELQAILALRLISDLILFVFDPTPACGYDIESQIELFHEIKQNFSKEGEIEIIIIFNKIDLAKDTEIEYLKEKLNINNEKLYLTNAISGENLDLLITDIIDRYRGS
;
A
#
# COMPACT_ATOMS: atom_id res chain seq x y z
N MET A 1 3.49 8.26 8.36
CA MET A 1 4.04 6.89 8.15
C MET A 1 4.52 6.67 6.72
N ASN A 2 5.30 5.61 6.45
CA ASN A 2 5.71 5.21 5.10
C ASN A 2 4.78 4.11 4.56
N ASN A 3 4.48 4.14 3.26
CA ASN A 3 3.80 3.03 2.58
C ASN A 3 4.57 1.71 2.84
N PRO A 4 3.93 0.64 3.34
CA PRO A 4 4.61 -0.63 3.59
C PRO A 4 5.25 -1.24 2.33
N PHE A 5 4.75 -0.86 1.14
CA PHE A 5 5.28 -1.31 -0.16
C PHE A 5 6.37 -0.41 -0.73
N ASN A 6 6.74 0.70 -0.07
CA ASN A 6 7.82 1.56 -0.55
C ASN A 6 9.18 0.86 -0.48
N GLU A 7 9.39 -0.01 0.50
CA GLU A 7 10.62 -0.80 0.62
C GLU A 7 10.75 -1.89 -0.45
N PHE A 8 9.65 -2.24 -1.13
CA PHE A 8 9.65 -3.18 -2.24
C PHE A 8 10.29 -2.53 -3.48
N TYR A 9 11.61 -2.56 -3.54
CA TYR A 9 12.41 -1.93 -4.57
C TYR A 9 12.47 -2.75 -5.87
N HIS A 10 13.11 -2.20 -6.90
CA HIS A 10 13.24 -2.85 -8.21
C HIS A 10 13.89 -4.23 -8.11
N VAL A 11 13.22 -5.24 -8.66
CA VAL A 11 13.73 -6.61 -8.69
C VAL A 11 14.50 -6.83 -9.99
N PRO A 12 15.85 -7.03 -9.94
CA PRO A 12 16.64 -7.28 -11.13
C PRO A 12 16.25 -8.61 -11.80
N ASN A 13 16.40 -8.68 -13.11
CA ASN A 13 16.17 -9.93 -13.85
C ASN A 13 17.31 -10.93 -13.62
N SER A 14 17.13 -12.17 -14.09
CA SER A 14 18.12 -13.24 -13.87
C SER A 14 19.50 -12.90 -14.44
N GLN A 15 19.55 -12.25 -15.61
CA GLN A 15 20.80 -11.88 -16.28
C GLN A 15 21.54 -10.79 -15.50
N GLU A 16 20.84 -9.75 -15.06
CA GLU A 16 21.40 -8.67 -14.22
C GLU A 16 22.00 -9.21 -12.92
N LEU A 17 21.29 -10.13 -12.24
CA LEU A 17 21.80 -10.76 -11.01
C LEU A 17 23.10 -11.53 -11.28
N LEU A 18 23.13 -12.32 -12.37
CA LEU A 18 24.29 -13.12 -12.75
C LEU A 18 25.48 -12.25 -13.14
N ASP A 19 25.26 -11.21 -13.95
CA ASP A 19 26.31 -10.32 -14.42
C ASP A 19 26.98 -9.58 -13.26
N ILE A 20 26.18 -9.06 -12.33
CA ILE A 20 26.71 -8.37 -11.14
C ILE A 20 27.53 -9.35 -10.29
N ALA A 21 26.99 -10.54 -10.02
CA ALA A 21 27.64 -11.53 -9.17
C ALA A 21 28.93 -12.09 -9.79
N PHE A 22 28.91 -12.45 -11.07
CA PHE A 22 30.08 -12.99 -11.76
C PHE A 22 31.15 -11.93 -11.97
N LYS A 23 30.77 -10.68 -12.27
CA LYS A 23 31.72 -9.56 -12.33
C LYS A 23 32.40 -9.34 -10.98
N ARG A 24 31.64 -9.35 -9.87
CA ARG A 24 32.20 -9.22 -8.50
C ARG A 24 33.11 -10.41 -8.15
N GLY A 25 32.69 -11.62 -8.50
CA GLY A 25 33.51 -12.82 -8.36
C GLY A 25 34.83 -12.72 -9.12
N MET A 26 34.80 -12.37 -10.40
CA MET A 26 35.97 -12.30 -11.26
C MET A 26 37.00 -11.23 -10.84
N LYS A 27 36.53 -10.10 -10.33
CA LYS A 27 37.38 -9.04 -9.76
C LYS A 27 38.00 -9.40 -8.41
N SER A 28 37.49 -10.43 -7.72
CA SER A 28 37.99 -10.80 -6.41
C SER A 28 39.39 -11.42 -6.49
N SER A 29 40.26 -10.98 -5.58
CA SER A 29 41.62 -11.51 -5.43
C SER A 29 41.71 -12.40 -4.20
N ALA A 30 42.44 -13.51 -4.32
CA ALA A 30 42.72 -14.39 -3.19
C ALA A 30 44.01 -13.94 -2.50
N GLN A 31 44.00 -13.87 -1.16
CA GLN A 31 45.22 -13.65 -0.38
C GLN A 31 46.04 -14.95 -0.39
N VAL A 32 47.15 -14.94 -1.13
CA VAL A 32 48.08 -16.07 -1.27
C VAL A 32 49.51 -15.54 -1.27
N SER A 33 50.42 -16.21 -0.58
CA SER A 33 51.85 -15.89 -0.61
C SER A 33 52.39 -15.90 -2.04
N LEU A 34 53.28 -14.95 -2.34
CA LEU A 34 53.97 -14.86 -3.63
C LEU A 34 54.78 -16.12 -3.94
N ASN A 35 55.25 -16.84 -2.92
CA ASN A 35 56.07 -18.05 -3.08
C ASN A 35 55.24 -19.33 -3.13
N ALA A 36 53.91 -19.24 -3.04
CA ALA A 36 53.07 -20.42 -3.08
C ALA A 36 53.11 -21.11 -4.46
N PRO A 37 53.07 -22.45 -4.52
CA PRO A 37 52.94 -23.20 -5.76
C PRO A 37 51.80 -22.70 -6.66
N ILE A 38 52.01 -22.72 -7.98
CA ILE A 38 51.03 -22.30 -8.99
C ILE A 38 49.69 -22.99 -8.78
N LEU A 39 49.72 -24.28 -8.44
CA LEU A 39 48.52 -25.07 -8.16
C LEU A 39 47.73 -24.53 -6.96
N ILE A 40 48.42 -24.16 -5.86
CA ILE A 40 47.78 -23.60 -4.66
C ILE A 40 47.18 -22.23 -4.97
N LYS A 41 47.90 -21.39 -5.73
CA LYS A 41 47.39 -20.09 -6.20
C LYS A 41 46.12 -20.28 -7.03
N ALA A 42 46.12 -21.23 -7.97
CA ALA A 42 44.95 -21.54 -8.80
C ALA A 42 43.75 -22.02 -7.94
N LYS A 43 43.97 -22.98 -7.03
CA LYS A 43 42.94 -23.50 -6.10
C LYS A 43 42.28 -22.37 -5.30
N LYS A 44 43.10 -21.51 -4.68
CA LYS A 44 42.62 -20.38 -3.86
C LYS A 44 41.92 -19.31 -4.70
N LYS A 45 42.46 -18.95 -5.87
CA LYS A 45 41.89 -17.97 -6.79
C LYS A 45 40.49 -18.39 -7.24
N GLU A 46 40.34 -19.59 -7.79
CA GLU A 46 39.05 -20.05 -8.32
C GLU A 46 38.04 -20.33 -7.20
N SER A 47 38.49 -20.85 -6.04
CA SER A 47 37.63 -20.99 -4.87
C SER A 47 37.10 -19.65 -4.37
N LYS A 48 37.94 -18.60 -4.33
CA LYS A 48 37.52 -17.25 -3.92
C LYS A 48 36.48 -16.68 -4.89
N ARG A 49 36.69 -16.84 -6.20
CA ARG A 49 35.75 -16.38 -7.23
C ARG A 49 34.37 -17.04 -7.10
N ILE A 50 34.32 -18.36 -6.91
CA ILE A 50 33.05 -19.08 -6.69
C ILE A 50 32.37 -18.59 -5.42
N LYS A 51 33.09 -18.54 -4.29
CA LYS A 51 32.54 -18.06 -3.01
C LYS A 51 31.95 -16.65 -3.14
N VAL A 52 32.72 -15.70 -3.68
CA VAL A 52 32.29 -14.30 -3.79
C VAL A 52 31.08 -14.17 -4.70
N ALA A 53 31.05 -14.85 -5.84
CA ALA A 53 29.90 -14.82 -6.75
C ALA A 53 28.64 -15.42 -6.10
N THR A 54 28.76 -16.57 -5.43
CA THR A 54 27.62 -17.23 -4.80
C THR A 54 27.08 -16.44 -3.60
N GLU A 55 27.94 -15.91 -2.74
CA GLU A 55 27.51 -15.06 -1.62
C GLU A 55 26.86 -13.76 -2.12
N GLU A 56 27.35 -13.16 -3.21
CA GLU A 56 26.72 -11.99 -3.82
C GLU A 56 25.29 -12.28 -4.29
N LEU A 57 25.07 -13.43 -4.94
CA LEU A 57 23.73 -13.86 -5.36
C LEU A 57 22.81 -14.10 -4.16
N ILE A 58 23.28 -14.86 -3.18
CA ILE A 58 22.51 -15.18 -1.97
C ILE A 58 22.07 -13.89 -1.27
N ASN A 59 23.00 -12.95 -1.06
CA ASN A 59 22.71 -11.69 -0.42
C ASN A 59 21.69 -10.85 -1.20
N ARG A 60 21.79 -10.80 -2.53
CA ARG A 60 20.82 -10.06 -3.37
C ARG A 60 19.44 -10.69 -3.35
N ILE A 61 19.35 -12.00 -3.52
CA ILE A 61 18.07 -12.73 -3.47
C ILE A 61 17.43 -12.57 -2.10
N PHE A 62 18.22 -12.70 -1.03
CA PHE A 62 17.73 -12.49 0.33
C PHE A 62 17.20 -11.07 0.55
N LYS A 63 17.90 -10.04 0.05
CA LYS A 63 17.40 -8.67 0.11
C LYS A 63 16.11 -8.48 -0.68
N ILE A 64 15.97 -9.11 -1.86
CA ILE A 64 14.72 -9.07 -2.64
C ILE A 64 13.57 -9.67 -1.82
N ILE A 65 13.78 -10.84 -1.20
CA ILE A 65 12.78 -11.49 -0.36
C ILE A 65 12.40 -10.57 0.81
N LYS A 66 13.41 -9.97 1.48
CA LYS A 66 13.20 -9.07 2.62
C LYS A 66 12.55 -7.74 2.26
N SER A 67 12.64 -7.31 1.01
CA SER A 67 12.01 -6.08 0.53
C SER A 67 10.50 -6.20 0.35
N VAL A 68 9.99 -7.42 0.25
CA VAL A 68 8.54 -7.64 0.13
C VAL A 68 7.95 -7.72 1.54
N PRO A 69 7.01 -6.82 1.91
CA PRO A 69 6.36 -6.89 3.21
C PRO A 69 5.55 -8.18 3.32
N ILE A 70 5.50 -8.73 4.53
CA ILE A 70 4.66 -9.89 4.84
C ILE A 70 3.22 -9.38 4.92
N ILE A 71 2.39 -9.73 3.93
CA ILE A 71 1.02 -9.18 3.80
C ILE A 71 0.21 -9.47 5.05
N ASP A 72 0.29 -10.68 5.58
CA ASP A 72 -0.47 -11.13 6.76
C ASP A 72 -0.12 -10.33 8.05
N ASP A 73 1.03 -9.64 8.08
CA ASP A 73 1.47 -8.82 9.23
C ASP A 73 1.07 -7.34 9.08
N LEU A 74 0.46 -6.95 7.95
CA LEU A 74 0.06 -5.56 7.69
C LEU A 74 -1.30 -5.25 8.31
N PRO A 75 -1.64 -3.97 8.54
CA PRO A 75 -3.02 -3.57 8.88
C PRO A 75 -4.05 -4.09 7.86
N ASP A 76 -5.25 -4.46 8.33
CA ASP A 76 -6.29 -5.13 7.53
C ASP A 76 -6.61 -4.41 6.21
N PHE A 77 -6.64 -3.09 6.20
CA PHE A 77 -6.82 -2.29 4.99
C PHE A 77 -5.78 -2.60 3.91
N TYR A 78 -4.50 -2.73 4.29
CA TYR A 78 -3.44 -3.08 3.36
C TYR A 78 -3.55 -4.53 2.91
N GLN A 79 -3.97 -5.45 3.80
CA GLN A 79 -4.19 -6.85 3.46
C GLN A 79 -5.32 -6.97 2.42
N GLU A 80 -6.45 -6.31 2.68
CA GLU A 80 -7.62 -6.30 1.81
C GLU A 80 -7.25 -5.73 0.43
N LEU A 81 -6.67 -4.53 0.37
CA LEU A 81 -6.29 -3.94 -0.92
C LEU A 81 -5.20 -4.74 -1.66
N ALA A 82 -4.25 -5.32 -0.94
CA ALA A 82 -3.26 -6.20 -1.55
C ALA A 82 -3.92 -7.45 -2.15
N SER A 83 -4.89 -8.07 -1.45
CA SER A 83 -5.60 -9.26 -1.93
C SER A 83 -6.37 -9.04 -3.23
N ILE A 84 -6.87 -7.81 -3.43
CA ILE A 84 -7.58 -7.44 -4.65
C ILE A 84 -6.59 -7.19 -5.80
N LEU A 85 -5.44 -6.59 -5.50
CA LEU A 85 -4.40 -6.23 -6.49
C LEU A 85 -3.52 -7.40 -6.93
N VAL A 86 -3.23 -8.32 -6.02
CA VAL A 86 -2.27 -9.41 -6.27
C VAL A 86 -2.79 -10.73 -5.74
N ASP A 87 -2.45 -11.79 -6.46
CA ASP A 87 -2.60 -13.16 -5.99
C ASP A 87 -1.59 -13.42 -4.85
N ILE A 88 -2.07 -13.33 -3.61
CA ILE A 88 -1.26 -13.48 -2.39
C ILE A 88 -0.63 -14.87 -2.31
N ASP A 89 -1.35 -15.92 -2.71
CA ASP A 89 -0.84 -17.30 -2.68
C ASP A 89 0.30 -17.47 -3.67
N LYS A 90 0.13 -16.95 -4.89
CA LYS A 90 1.19 -16.94 -5.89
C LYS A 90 2.38 -16.11 -5.45
N LEU A 91 2.18 -14.96 -4.79
CA LEU A 91 3.26 -14.18 -4.20
C LEU A 91 4.04 -14.99 -3.16
N LYS A 92 3.33 -15.63 -2.20
CA LYS A 92 3.93 -16.51 -1.18
C LYS A 92 4.71 -17.67 -1.83
N LEU A 93 4.15 -18.32 -2.84
CA LEU A 93 4.82 -19.38 -3.61
C LEU A 93 6.07 -18.87 -4.34
N THR A 94 6.01 -17.68 -4.93
CA THR A 94 7.15 -17.05 -5.61
C THR A 94 8.28 -16.75 -4.64
N LEU A 95 7.98 -16.17 -3.47
CA LEU A 95 8.96 -15.93 -2.41
C LEU A 95 9.54 -17.25 -1.87
N GLY A 96 8.71 -18.26 -1.68
CA GLY A 96 9.13 -19.61 -1.28
C GLY A 96 10.10 -20.25 -2.27
N LYS A 97 9.85 -20.14 -3.57
CA LYS A 97 10.77 -20.61 -4.63
C LYS A 97 12.12 -19.90 -4.59
N LEU A 98 12.13 -18.58 -4.37
CA LEU A 98 13.37 -17.81 -4.24
C LEU A 98 14.14 -18.18 -2.97
N ASN A 99 13.45 -18.37 -1.85
CA ASN A 99 14.08 -18.82 -0.61
C ASN A 99 14.67 -20.24 -0.78
N GLY A 100 13.96 -21.13 -1.47
CA GLY A 100 14.35 -22.51 -1.73
C GLY A 100 15.63 -22.65 -2.58
N ILE A 101 15.97 -21.67 -3.43
CA ILE A 101 17.23 -21.73 -4.20
C ILE A 101 18.47 -21.37 -3.38
N LEU A 102 18.33 -20.65 -2.26
CA LEU A 102 19.47 -20.26 -1.40
C LEU A 102 20.31 -21.47 -0.92
N PRO A 103 19.72 -22.54 -0.33
CA PRO A 103 20.48 -23.73 0.04
C PRO A 103 21.06 -24.49 -1.18
N VAL A 104 20.39 -24.44 -2.33
CA VAL A 104 20.88 -25.06 -3.57
C VAL A 104 22.15 -24.37 -4.06
N LEU A 105 22.19 -23.04 -4.04
CA LEU A 105 23.39 -22.26 -4.39
C LEU A 105 24.56 -22.59 -3.44
N ARG A 106 24.30 -22.65 -2.12
CA ARG A 106 25.31 -23.07 -1.13
C ARG A 106 25.78 -24.51 -1.34
N LYS A 107 24.91 -25.42 -1.77
CA LYS A 107 25.27 -26.81 -2.10
C LYS A 107 26.21 -26.85 -3.32
N ILE A 108 25.88 -26.15 -4.40
CA ILE A 108 26.73 -26.05 -5.60
C ILE A 108 28.11 -25.49 -5.21
N GLN A 109 28.15 -24.39 -4.46
CA GLN A 109 29.41 -23.81 -3.96
C GLN A 109 30.25 -24.85 -3.19
N ARG A 110 29.65 -25.55 -2.21
CA ARG A 110 30.36 -26.56 -1.41
C ARG A 110 30.89 -27.72 -2.25
N GLU A 111 30.08 -28.26 -3.15
CA GLU A 111 30.47 -29.36 -4.05
C GLU A 111 31.65 -28.97 -4.94
N HIS A 112 31.59 -27.80 -5.58
CA HIS A 112 32.64 -27.35 -6.49
C HIS A 112 33.93 -26.95 -5.76
N ILE A 113 33.84 -26.38 -4.56
CA ILE A 113 35.04 -26.10 -3.73
C ILE A 113 35.71 -27.41 -3.30
N ARG A 114 34.95 -28.44 -2.90
CA ARG A 114 35.53 -29.75 -2.56
C ARG A 114 36.25 -30.37 -3.74
N ARG A 115 35.70 -30.27 -4.95
CA ARG A 115 36.36 -30.74 -6.19
C ARG A 115 37.59 -29.90 -6.52
N LEU A 116 37.53 -28.57 -6.35
CA LEU A 116 38.67 -27.67 -6.55
C LEU A 116 39.85 -28.01 -5.64
N ASN A 117 39.60 -28.44 -4.41
CA ASN A 117 40.69 -28.84 -3.51
C ASN A 117 41.47 -30.07 -4.01
N LYS A 118 40.84 -30.91 -4.85
CA LYS A 118 41.40 -32.15 -5.39
C LYS A 118 42.06 -32.01 -6.77
N ILE A 119 42.09 -30.82 -7.37
CA ILE A 119 42.71 -30.66 -8.71
C ILE A 119 44.21 -30.94 -8.68
N GLU A 120 44.71 -31.46 -9.79
CA GLU A 120 46.13 -31.77 -10.02
C GLU A 120 46.77 -30.79 -11.01
N ALA A 121 46.00 -30.27 -11.98
CA ALA A 121 46.45 -29.22 -12.88
C ALA A 121 45.74 -27.87 -12.67
N PRO A 122 46.42 -26.71 -12.84
CA PRO A 122 45.80 -25.39 -12.74
C PRO A 122 44.61 -25.16 -13.71
N LYS A 123 44.66 -25.79 -14.90
CA LYS A 123 43.62 -25.67 -15.94
C LYS A 123 42.28 -26.27 -15.49
N GLU A 124 42.31 -27.34 -14.70
CA GLU A 124 41.10 -27.95 -14.13
C GLU A 124 40.35 -26.98 -13.22
N GLY A 125 41.08 -26.08 -12.54
CA GLY A 125 40.49 -25.05 -11.70
C GLY A 125 39.57 -24.11 -12.47
N ASP A 126 40.00 -23.65 -13.65
CA ASP A 126 39.18 -22.80 -14.52
C ASP A 126 37.95 -23.55 -15.05
N GLN A 127 38.12 -24.80 -15.46
CA GLN A 127 37.02 -25.66 -15.92
C GLN A 127 35.98 -25.88 -14.82
N LEU A 128 36.41 -26.16 -13.58
CA LEU A 128 35.51 -26.32 -12.43
C LEU A 128 34.79 -25.03 -12.06
N ARG A 129 35.44 -23.86 -12.17
CA ARG A 129 34.76 -22.56 -12.01
C ARG A 129 33.69 -22.37 -13.07
N ARG A 130 34.01 -22.56 -14.36
CA ARG A 130 33.04 -22.42 -15.47
C ARG A 130 31.85 -23.34 -15.28
N SER A 131 32.10 -24.58 -14.88
CA SER A 131 31.05 -25.56 -14.56
C SER A 131 30.17 -25.10 -13.39
N ALA A 132 30.78 -24.59 -12.31
CA ALA A 132 30.03 -24.04 -11.17
C ALA A 132 29.16 -22.86 -11.58
N PHE A 133 29.70 -21.92 -12.35
CA PHE A 133 28.97 -20.75 -12.86
C PHE A 133 27.82 -21.19 -13.78
N GLY A 134 28.03 -22.17 -14.65
CA GLY A 134 26.96 -22.73 -15.49
C GLY A 134 25.80 -23.33 -14.68
N ARG A 135 26.11 -24.09 -13.62
CA ARG A 135 25.07 -24.65 -12.71
C ARG A 135 24.34 -23.55 -11.95
N ILE A 136 25.05 -22.54 -11.46
CA ILE A 136 24.45 -21.36 -10.80
C ILE A 136 23.52 -20.63 -11.77
N SER A 137 23.98 -20.35 -12.99
CA SER A 137 23.16 -19.71 -14.03
C SER A 137 21.89 -20.50 -14.32
N SER A 138 21.98 -21.83 -14.41
CA SER A 138 20.79 -22.68 -14.61
C SER A 138 19.76 -22.51 -13.49
N VAL A 139 20.20 -22.45 -12.23
CA VAL A 139 19.31 -22.23 -11.08
C VAL A 139 18.66 -20.85 -11.12
N ILE A 140 19.45 -19.79 -11.37
CA ILE A 140 18.94 -18.42 -11.39
C ILE A 140 18.02 -18.16 -12.59
N ASN A 141 18.37 -18.65 -13.78
CA ASN A 141 17.56 -18.48 -14.98
C ASN A 141 16.20 -19.18 -14.89
N LYS A 142 16.11 -20.32 -14.17
CA LYS A 142 14.82 -20.96 -13.87
C LYS A 142 13.89 -20.07 -13.04
N GLN A 143 14.42 -19.10 -12.29
CA GLN A 143 13.63 -18.15 -11.50
C GLN A 143 13.31 -16.85 -12.25
N ASN A 144 13.71 -16.68 -13.51
CA ASN A 144 13.50 -15.42 -14.23
C ASN A 144 12.02 -15.03 -14.31
N LYS A 145 11.11 -16.00 -14.51
CA LYS A 145 9.66 -15.74 -14.48
C LYS A 145 9.18 -15.22 -13.12
N ASN A 146 9.71 -15.75 -12.02
CA ASN A 146 9.39 -15.34 -10.67
C ASN A 146 9.90 -13.92 -10.37
N LEU A 147 11.13 -13.60 -10.78
CA LEU A 147 11.70 -12.25 -10.63
C LEU A 147 10.91 -11.21 -11.42
N LYS A 148 10.51 -11.53 -12.66
CA LYS A 148 9.64 -10.67 -13.46
C LYS A 148 8.26 -10.48 -12.84
N HIS A 149 7.69 -11.55 -12.28
CA HIS A 149 6.40 -11.49 -11.60
C HIS A 149 6.45 -10.57 -10.37
N LEU A 150 7.50 -10.67 -9.54
CA LEU A 150 7.69 -9.73 -8.42
C LEU A 150 7.76 -8.28 -8.91
N ASN A 151 8.48 -8.03 -10.01
CA ASN A 151 8.60 -6.68 -10.54
C ASN A 151 7.27 -6.14 -11.13
N SER A 152 6.40 -7.02 -11.65
CA SER A 152 5.08 -6.62 -12.17
C SER A 152 4.15 -6.20 -11.03
N ILE A 153 4.01 -7.04 -10.00
CA ILE A 153 3.11 -6.77 -8.87
C ILE A 153 3.58 -5.62 -7.97
N ARG A 154 4.89 -5.33 -7.95
CA ARG A 154 5.47 -4.21 -7.21
C ARG A 154 4.82 -2.88 -7.59
N GLY A 155 4.53 -2.67 -8.88
CA GLY A 155 3.91 -1.43 -9.36
C GLY A 155 2.50 -1.27 -8.79
N ASP A 156 1.73 -2.35 -8.80
CA ASP A 156 0.35 -2.38 -8.32
C ASP A 156 0.28 -2.16 -6.81
N LEU A 157 1.09 -2.87 -6.02
CA LEU A 157 1.12 -2.71 -4.56
C LEU A 157 1.53 -1.31 -4.10
N ARG A 158 2.44 -0.65 -4.84
CA ARG A 158 2.86 0.72 -4.54
C ARG A 158 1.78 1.78 -4.79
N ARG A 159 0.73 1.46 -5.55
CA ARG A 159 -0.42 2.35 -5.75
C ARG A 159 -1.36 2.40 -4.55
N ILE A 160 -1.25 1.44 -3.62
CA ILE A 160 -2.08 1.45 -2.41
C ILE A 160 -1.77 2.74 -1.63
N PRO A 161 -2.78 3.54 -1.25
CA PRO A 161 -2.55 4.80 -0.55
C PRO A 161 -1.88 4.58 0.81
N THR A 162 -0.99 5.51 1.17
CA THR A 162 -0.44 5.53 2.54
C THR A 162 -1.47 6.16 3.47
N ILE A 163 -1.80 5.47 4.55
CA ILE A 163 -2.73 5.91 5.59
C ILE A 163 -1.99 5.86 6.92
N ASP A 164 -2.21 6.84 7.79
CA ASP A 164 -1.62 6.86 9.11
C ASP A 164 -2.60 6.28 10.13
N TYR A 165 -2.31 5.09 10.64
CA TYR A 165 -3.17 4.35 11.57
C TYR A 165 -3.03 4.82 13.02
N THR A 166 -2.12 5.76 13.30
CA THR A 166 -1.96 6.32 14.66
C THR A 166 -2.84 7.51 14.91
N ILE A 167 -3.54 7.99 13.89
CA ILE A 167 -4.44 9.14 13.98
C ILE A 167 -5.84 8.75 13.49
N PRO A 168 -6.90 9.35 14.06
CA PRO A 168 -8.25 9.13 13.59
C PRO A 168 -8.43 9.54 12.13
N CYS A 169 -9.26 8.79 11.43
CA CYS A 169 -9.55 8.95 10.03
C CYS A 169 -11.05 9.10 9.78
N ILE A 170 -11.39 10.27 9.24
CA ILE A 170 -12.74 10.65 8.88
C ILE A 170 -12.95 10.41 7.39
N VAL A 171 -14.01 9.71 7.02
CA VAL A 171 -14.38 9.51 5.62
C VAL A 171 -15.60 10.33 5.27
N VAL A 172 -15.52 11.13 4.20
CA VAL A 172 -16.64 11.96 3.73
C VAL A 172 -17.33 11.27 2.56
N ALA A 173 -18.63 11.04 2.70
CA ALA A 173 -19.50 10.35 1.75
C ALA A 173 -20.70 11.22 1.34
N GLY A 174 -21.37 10.84 0.26
CA GLY A 174 -22.51 11.57 -0.30
C GLY A 174 -22.39 11.76 -1.82
N TYR A 175 -23.48 12.18 -2.48
CA TYR A 175 -23.53 12.30 -3.94
C TYR A 175 -22.49 13.28 -4.53
N PRO A 176 -22.19 13.24 -5.84
CA PRO A 176 -21.33 14.23 -6.49
C PRO A 176 -21.89 15.63 -6.27
N ASN A 177 -21.02 16.64 -6.23
CA ASN A 177 -21.39 18.06 -6.13
C ASN A 177 -22.17 18.50 -4.87
N VAL A 178 -22.39 17.62 -3.88
CA VAL A 178 -23.00 18.00 -2.58
C VAL A 178 -22.09 18.86 -1.71
N GLY A 179 -20.78 18.92 -2.02
CA GLY A 179 -19.79 19.76 -1.32
C GLY A 179 -18.73 19.03 -0.51
N LYS A 180 -18.61 17.69 -0.65
CA LYS A 180 -17.62 16.86 0.06
C LYS A 180 -16.19 17.43 0.04
N SER A 181 -15.64 17.68 -1.14
CA SER A 181 -14.28 18.19 -1.30
C SER A 181 -14.09 19.56 -0.66
N SER A 182 -15.12 20.42 -0.69
CA SER A 182 -15.10 21.73 -0.03
C SER A 182 -15.10 21.59 1.49
N ILE A 183 -15.88 20.66 2.04
CA ILE A 183 -15.88 20.34 3.48
C ILE A 183 -14.51 19.84 3.91
N VAL A 184 -13.94 18.84 3.21
CA VAL A 184 -12.60 18.32 3.52
C VAL A 184 -11.54 19.42 3.44
N LYS A 185 -11.62 20.29 2.43
CA LYS A 185 -10.72 21.44 2.29
C LYS A 185 -10.81 22.42 3.45
N ASN A 186 -12.02 22.70 3.97
CA ASN A 186 -12.18 23.62 5.10
C ASN A 186 -11.82 22.97 6.45
N ILE A 187 -12.04 21.67 6.62
CA ILE A 187 -11.55 20.91 7.78
C ILE A 187 -10.01 20.88 7.80
N SER A 188 -9.37 20.85 6.62
CA SER A 188 -7.92 20.75 6.52
C SER A 188 -7.20 22.01 6.99
N THR A 189 -6.23 21.85 7.89
CA THR A 189 -5.33 22.93 8.30
C THR A 189 -4.60 23.50 7.09
N ASN A 190 -4.61 24.82 6.94
CA ASN A 190 -4.08 25.54 5.78
C ASN A 190 -4.71 25.15 4.42
N LYS A 191 -5.88 24.49 4.40
CA LYS A 191 -6.59 24.06 3.19
C LYS A 191 -5.74 23.19 2.24
N LYS A 192 -4.74 22.48 2.78
CA LYS A 192 -3.86 21.58 2.03
C LYS A 192 -4.51 20.22 1.85
N ILE A 193 -4.52 19.74 0.61
CA ILE A 193 -5.06 18.43 0.23
C ILE A 193 -3.98 17.66 -0.51
N GLU A 194 -3.77 16.41 -0.09
CA GLU A 194 -2.94 15.44 -0.79
C GLU A 194 -3.82 14.56 -1.68
N ILE A 195 -3.42 14.42 -2.94
CA ILE A 195 -4.15 13.60 -3.91
C ILE A 195 -3.46 12.24 -3.99
N LYS A 196 -4.22 11.17 -3.77
CA LYS A 196 -3.73 9.78 -3.79
C LYS A 196 -4.54 8.94 -4.78
N GLU A 197 -3.88 8.10 -5.56
CA GLU A 197 -4.57 7.12 -6.41
C GLU A 197 -5.28 6.08 -5.52
N TYR A 198 -6.47 5.65 -5.94
CA TYR A 198 -7.19 4.57 -5.25
C TYR A 198 -7.41 3.37 -6.17
N PRO A 199 -6.95 2.16 -5.79
CA PRO A 199 -7.08 0.95 -6.59
C PRO A 199 -8.49 0.72 -7.12
N PHE A 200 -8.58 0.27 -8.38
CA PHE A 200 -9.83 -0.13 -9.06
C PHE A 200 -10.87 0.96 -9.26
N THR A 201 -10.50 2.20 -8.98
CA THR A 201 -11.34 3.36 -9.28
C THR A 201 -10.63 4.23 -10.31
N THR A 202 -11.38 4.93 -11.15
CA THR A 202 -10.81 5.97 -12.02
C THR A 202 -10.56 7.28 -11.26
N ARG A 203 -10.60 7.21 -9.94
CA ARG A 203 -10.73 8.35 -9.05
C ARG A 203 -9.59 8.38 -8.05
N GLN A 204 -9.40 9.57 -7.50
CA GLN A 204 -8.36 9.83 -6.52
C GLN A 204 -9.03 10.08 -5.17
N LEU A 205 -8.39 9.62 -4.10
CA LEU A 205 -8.71 10.07 -2.76
C LEU A 205 -8.05 11.41 -2.52
N ASN A 206 -8.84 12.36 -2.03
CA ASN A 206 -8.36 13.65 -1.60
C ASN A 206 -8.23 13.60 -0.08
N MET A 207 -7.01 13.65 0.43
CA MET A 207 -6.73 13.53 1.85
C MET A 207 -6.33 14.89 2.43
N GLY A 208 -7.15 15.34 3.35
CA GLY A 208 -6.90 16.49 4.23
C GLY A 208 -6.33 16.08 5.57
N HIS A 209 -5.69 17.02 6.25
CA HIS A 209 -5.26 16.85 7.64
C HIS A 209 -5.74 18.03 8.48
N LEU A 210 -6.40 17.74 9.59
CA LEU A 210 -6.69 18.68 10.65
C LEU A 210 -5.64 18.49 11.74
N GLU A 211 -4.79 19.50 11.91
CA GLU A 211 -3.85 19.60 13.03
C GLU A 211 -4.25 20.78 13.91
N VAL A 212 -4.49 20.49 15.19
CA VAL A 212 -4.80 21.48 16.22
C VAL A 212 -3.81 21.33 17.36
N GLU A 213 -3.07 22.41 17.64
CA GLU A 213 -2.16 22.48 18.78
C GLU A 213 -2.90 23.12 19.96
N GLY A 214 -3.08 22.35 21.03
CA GLY A 214 -3.50 22.86 22.32
C GLY A 214 -2.31 23.18 23.21
N ARG A 215 -2.60 23.59 24.45
CA ARG A 215 -1.56 24.03 25.40
C ARG A 215 -0.72 22.86 25.92
N PHE A 216 -1.29 21.65 25.96
CA PHE A 216 -0.64 20.43 26.46
C PHE A 216 -0.91 19.20 25.57
N ASP A 217 -1.69 19.36 24.51
CA ASP A 217 -2.17 18.30 23.63
C ASP A 217 -2.01 18.71 22.16
N LYS A 218 -1.85 17.72 21.28
CA LYS A 218 -1.90 17.93 19.83
C LYS A 218 -2.87 16.93 19.23
N VAL A 219 -3.93 17.44 18.63
CA VAL A 219 -4.91 16.63 17.89
C VAL A 219 -4.50 16.62 16.42
N LYS A 220 -4.38 15.42 15.87
CA LYS A 220 -4.16 15.20 14.44
C LYS A 220 -5.23 14.24 13.94
N ILE A 221 -5.93 14.64 12.89
CA ILE A 221 -6.98 13.85 12.26
C ILE A 221 -6.76 13.92 10.76
N GLN A 222 -6.92 12.80 10.07
CA GLN A 222 -6.95 12.76 8.61
C GLN A 222 -8.39 12.70 8.12
N CYS A 223 -8.68 13.35 7.00
CA CYS A 223 -10.01 13.43 6.41
C CYS A 223 -9.96 13.07 4.93
N LEU A 224 -10.69 12.03 4.53
CA LEU A 224 -10.70 11.48 3.18
C LEU A 224 -11.97 11.91 2.45
N ASP A 225 -11.81 12.67 1.38
CA ASP A 225 -12.84 12.87 0.37
C ASP A 225 -12.78 11.73 -0.66
N THR A 226 -13.96 11.18 -0.95
CA THR A 226 -14.14 9.92 -1.69
C THR A 226 -14.89 10.12 -3.02
N PRO A 227 -14.46 11.05 -3.90
CA PRO A 227 -15.18 11.37 -5.12
C PRO A 227 -15.18 10.17 -6.08
N GLY A 228 -16.36 9.81 -6.59
CA GLY A 228 -16.57 8.62 -7.41
C GLY A 228 -16.42 7.29 -6.66
N ILE A 229 -16.20 7.33 -5.34
CA ILE A 229 -15.97 6.16 -4.47
C ILE A 229 -17.08 5.98 -3.46
N LEU A 230 -17.64 7.02 -2.81
CA LEU A 230 -18.83 6.88 -1.94
C LEU A 230 -19.94 7.86 -2.34
N ASP A 231 -20.17 7.99 -3.65
CA ASP A 231 -21.10 8.97 -4.21
C ASP A 231 -22.08 8.38 -5.26
N ARG A 232 -22.16 7.05 -5.34
CA ARG A 232 -23.11 6.34 -6.21
C ARG A 232 -23.47 4.99 -5.60
N PRO A 233 -24.65 4.42 -5.90
CA PRO A 233 -25.11 3.17 -5.33
C PRO A 233 -24.10 2.03 -5.47
N MET A 234 -23.97 1.22 -4.43
CA MET A 234 -23.09 0.05 -4.36
C MET A 234 -23.50 -1.01 -5.38
N SER A 235 -24.80 -1.16 -5.63
CA SER A 235 -25.39 -2.08 -6.62
C SER A 235 -24.90 -1.85 -8.05
N LYS A 236 -24.41 -0.64 -8.37
CA LYS A 236 -23.89 -0.26 -9.69
C LYS A 236 -22.39 -0.56 -9.88
N ARG A 237 -21.76 -1.23 -8.91
CA ARG A 237 -20.32 -1.48 -8.89
C ARG A 237 -20.01 -2.94 -9.14
N ASN A 238 -18.89 -3.20 -9.80
CA ASN A 238 -18.39 -4.57 -9.91
C ASN A 238 -17.86 -5.03 -8.53
N SER A 239 -17.67 -6.34 -8.37
CA SER A 239 -17.24 -6.94 -7.11
C SER A 239 -15.89 -6.40 -6.61
N ILE A 240 -14.97 -6.11 -7.52
CA ILE A 240 -13.62 -5.60 -7.23
C ILE A 240 -13.69 -4.17 -6.69
N GLU A 241 -14.47 -3.29 -7.34
CA GLU A 241 -14.75 -1.94 -6.86
C GLU A 241 -15.41 -2.01 -5.49
N LEU A 242 -16.43 -2.87 -5.32
CA LEU A 242 -17.13 -3.01 -4.05
C LEU A 242 -16.18 -3.40 -2.92
N GLN A 243 -15.30 -4.39 -3.13
CA GLN A 243 -14.28 -4.77 -2.16
C GLN A 243 -13.33 -3.62 -1.83
N ALA A 244 -12.83 -2.91 -2.84
CA ALA A 244 -11.94 -1.76 -2.64
C ALA A 244 -12.64 -0.65 -1.83
N ILE A 245 -13.93 -0.43 -2.05
CA ILE A 245 -14.73 0.52 -1.28
C ILE A 245 -14.97 0.04 0.15
N LEU A 246 -15.33 -1.23 0.34
CA LEU A 246 -15.53 -1.79 1.67
C LEU A 246 -14.24 -1.78 2.49
N ALA A 247 -13.06 -1.83 1.86
CA ALA A 247 -11.79 -1.65 2.56
C ALA A 247 -11.70 -0.30 3.29
N LEU A 248 -12.37 0.77 2.82
CA LEU A 248 -12.39 2.06 3.52
C LEU A 248 -12.99 1.97 4.94
N ARG A 249 -13.85 0.99 5.21
CA ARG A 249 -14.39 0.77 6.57
C ARG A 249 -13.26 0.44 7.57
N LEU A 250 -12.20 -0.25 7.12
CA LEU A 250 -11.08 -0.68 7.96
C LEU A 250 -10.17 0.47 8.41
N ILE A 251 -10.39 1.66 7.86
CA ILE A 251 -9.68 2.90 8.23
C ILE A 251 -10.64 4.00 8.65
N SER A 252 -11.94 3.77 8.76
CA SER A 252 -12.90 4.83 9.06
C SER A 252 -13.25 4.80 10.53
N ASP A 253 -12.85 5.83 11.28
CA ASP A 253 -13.29 6.02 12.67
C ASP A 253 -14.61 6.80 12.75
N LEU A 254 -14.90 7.59 11.71
CA LEU A 254 -16.11 8.40 11.59
C LEU A 254 -16.45 8.62 10.12
N ILE A 255 -17.74 8.58 9.80
CA ILE A 255 -18.23 8.99 8.48
C ILE A 255 -18.98 10.32 8.59
N LEU A 256 -18.65 11.26 7.71
CA LEU A 256 -19.45 12.45 7.47
C LEU A 256 -20.29 12.21 6.21
N PHE A 257 -21.58 12.03 6.36
CA PHE A 257 -22.48 11.89 5.23
C PHE A 257 -23.09 13.24 4.87
N VAL A 258 -22.79 13.72 3.67
CA VAL A 258 -23.17 15.05 3.18
C VAL A 258 -24.38 14.92 2.25
N PHE A 259 -25.47 15.55 2.66
CA PHE A 259 -26.64 15.80 1.84
C PHE A 259 -26.62 17.21 1.26
N ASP A 260 -27.21 17.35 0.07
CA ASP A 260 -27.66 18.63 -0.47
C ASP A 260 -29.21 18.59 -0.46
N PRO A 261 -29.88 19.35 0.42
CA PRO A 261 -31.34 19.43 0.45
C PRO A 261 -31.93 20.09 -0.81
N THR A 262 -31.09 20.73 -1.62
CA THR A 262 -31.50 21.46 -2.81
C THR A 262 -31.36 20.63 -4.09
N PRO A 263 -32.01 21.04 -5.18
CA PRO A 263 -31.77 20.45 -6.50
C PRO A 263 -30.37 20.73 -7.09
N ALA A 264 -29.54 21.56 -6.45
CA ALA A 264 -28.32 22.12 -7.06
C ALA A 264 -27.21 21.09 -7.33
N CYS A 265 -27.17 19.97 -6.60
CA CYS A 265 -26.22 18.90 -6.88
C CYS A 265 -26.54 18.10 -8.16
N GLY A 266 -27.77 18.23 -8.68
CA GLY A 266 -28.25 17.51 -9.85
C GLY A 266 -28.77 16.09 -9.57
N TYR A 267 -29.03 15.76 -8.31
CA TYR A 267 -29.57 14.47 -7.87
C TYR A 267 -30.77 14.70 -6.94
N ASP A 268 -31.77 13.82 -7.03
CA ASP A 268 -32.93 13.88 -6.15
C ASP A 268 -32.58 13.49 -4.70
N ILE A 269 -33.45 13.87 -3.76
CA ILE A 269 -33.25 13.65 -2.34
C ILE A 269 -33.38 12.15 -2.03
N GLU A 270 -34.30 11.47 -2.69
CA GLU A 270 -34.57 10.04 -2.53
C GLU A 270 -33.33 9.20 -2.84
N SER A 271 -32.62 9.49 -3.93
CA SER A 271 -31.35 8.83 -4.27
C SER A 271 -30.30 9.06 -3.19
N GLN A 272 -30.19 10.29 -2.65
CA GLN A 272 -29.25 10.60 -1.58
C GLN A 272 -29.55 9.77 -0.32
N ILE A 273 -30.83 9.61 0.03
CA ILE A 273 -31.29 8.81 1.16
C ILE A 273 -30.99 7.32 0.95
N GLU A 274 -31.23 6.79 -0.26
CA GLU A 274 -30.89 5.41 -0.61
C GLU A 274 -29.39 5.14 -0.41
N LEU A 275 -28.52 6.03 -0.93
CA LEU A 275 -27.08 5.93 -0.73
C LEU A 275 -26.70 6.00 0.75
N PHE A 276 -27.33 6.89 1.54
CA PHE A 276 -27.09 6.96 2.98
C PHE A 276 -27.40 5.64 3.67
N HIS A 277 -28.54 5.02 3.36
CA HIS A 277 -28.89 3.71 3.94
C HIS A 277 -27.93 2.61 3.51
N GLU A 278 -27.49 2.60 2.24
CA GLU A 278 -26.46 1.66 1.77
C GLU A 278 -25.14 1.85 2.53
N ILE A 279 -24.68 3.09 2.73
CA ILE A 279 -23.46 3.38 3.49
C ILE A 279 -23.63 2.96 4.95
N LYS A 280 -24.73 3.34 5.60
CA LYS A 280 -25.05 2.95 6.99
C LYS A 280 -25.07 1.43 7.16
N GLN A 281 -25.63 0.70 6.21
CA GLN A 281 -25.68 -0.77 6.26
C GLN A 281 -24.32 -1.44 6.05
N ASN A 282 -23.44 -0.87 5.21
CA ASN A 282 -22.17 -1.50 4.85
C ASN A 282 -20.99 -1.07 5.75
N PHE A 283 -21.03 0.14 6.28
CA PHE A 283 -19.94 0.73 7.06
C PHE A 283 -20.25 0.75 8.56
N SER A 284 -21.50 0.93 8.97
CA SER A 284 -21.88 0.96 10.39
C SER A 284 -22.54 -0.35 10.85
N LYS A 285 -22.40 -1.44 10.09
CA LYS A 285 -22.88 -2.76 10.50
C LYS A 285 -22.19 -3.13 11.80
N GLU A 286 -22.97 -3.43 12.85
CA GLU A 286 -22.50 -3.71 14.22
C GLU A 286 -22.15 -2.48 15.08
N GLY A 287 -22.37 -1.26 14.57
CA GLY A 287 -22.27 -0.02 15.37
C GLY A 287 -20.85 0.47 15.63
N GLU A 288 -19.85 -0.07 14.94
CA GLU A 288 -18.45 0.28 15.14
C GLU A 288 -18.11 1.69 14.62
N ILE A 289 -18.77 2.16 13.56
CA ILE A 289 -18.48 3.44 12.92
C ILE A 289 -19.69 4.36 12.99
N GLU A 290 -19.55 5.48 13.69
CA GLU A 290 -20.58 6.51 13.77
C GLU A 290 -20.70 7.28 12.45
N ILE A 291 -21.92 7.70 12.10
CA ILE A 291 -22.19 8.58 10.96
C ILE A 291 -22.76 9.90 11.46
N ILE A 292 -22.09 11.00 11.14
CA ILE A 292 -22.62 12.36 11.31
C ILE A 292 -23.29 12.80 10.02
N ILE A 293 -24.50 13.34 10.13
CA ILE A 293 -25.27 13.86 9.01
C ILE A 293 -25.01 15.36 8.85
N ILE A 294 -24.70 15.77 7.63
CA ILE A 294 -24.47 17.17 7.27
C ILE A 294 -25.43 17.54 6.14
N PHE A 295 -26.21 18.59 6.33
CA PHE A 295 -26.95 19.24 5.26
C PHE A 295 -26.17 20.46 4.80
N ASN A 296 -25.65 20.39 3.58
CA ASN A 296 -24.82 21.43 3.01
C ASN A 296 -25.62 22.33 2.06
N LYS A 297 -25.04 23.49 1.69
CA LYS A 297 -25.63 24.51 0.80
C LYS A 297 -26.88 25.18 1.39
N ILE A 298 -26.87 25.43 2.69
CA ILE A 298 -28.00 26.06 3.39
C ILE A 298 -28.30 27.48 2.91
N ASP A 299 -27.36 28.13 2.24
CA ASP A 299 -27.55 29.42 1.58
C ASP A 299 -28.54 29.35 0.40
N LEU A 300 -28.73 28.16 -0.17
CA LEU A 300 -29.65 27.93 -1.29
C LEU A 300 -30.92 27.17 -0.86
N ALA A 301 -30.89 26.50 0.28
CA ALA A 301 -31.97 25.64 0.73
C ALA A 301 -33.12 26.43 1.35
N LYS A 302 -34.36 26.02 1.05
CA LYS A 302 -35.55 26.51 1.74
C LYS A 302 -35.78 25.70 3.02
N ASP A 303 -36.42 26.33 4.02
CA ASP A 303 -36.79 25.65 5.27
C ASP A 303 -37.60 24.38 5.02
N THR A 304 -38.52 24.41 4.04
CA THR A 304 -39.33 23.25 3.65
C THR A 304 -38.51 22.08 3.10
N GLU A 305 -37.41 22.35 2.40
CA GLU A 305 -36.54 21.31 1.85
C GLU A 305 -35.72 20.65 2.97
N ILE A 306 -35.24 21.46 3.92
CA ILE A 306 -34.55 21.00 5.13
C ILE A 306 -35.47 20.14 6.00
N GLU A 307 -36.70 20.61 6.25
CA GLU A 307 -37.71 19.89 7.03
C GLU A 307 -38.09 18.56 6.38
N TYR A 308 -38.34 18.55 5.06
CA TYR A 308 -38.62 17.33 4.32
C TYR A 308 -37.53 16.27 4.51
N LEU A 309 -36.25 16.66 4.40
CA LEU A 309 -35.15 15.72 4.56
C LEU A 309 -34.99 15.24 6.01
N LYS A 310 -35.21 16.11 7.00
CA LYS A 310 -35.24 15.72 8.43
C LYS A 310 -36.31 14.67 8.70
N GLU A 311 -37.53 14.89 8.21
CA GLU A 311 -38.64 13.97 8.36
C GLU A 311 -38.33 12.61 7.72
N LYS A 312 -37.83 12.60 6.48
CA LYS A 312 -37.50 11.36 5.76
C LYS A 312 -36.41 10.53 6.44
N LEU A 313 -35.41 11.19 7.02
CA LEU A 313 -34.33 10.54 7.75
C LEU A 313 -34.71 10.19 9.20
N ASN A 314 -35.90 10.57 9.68
CA ASN A 314 -36.36 10.44 11.06
C ASN A 314 -35.36 11.05 12.07
N ILE A 315 -34.77 12.19 11.72
CA ILE A 315 -33.77 12.89 12.56
C ILE A 315 -34.51 13.61 13.69
N ASN A 316 -34.70 12.90 14.81
CA ASN A 316 -35.25 13.48 16.03
C ASN A 316 -34.19 13.65 17.14
N ASN A 317 -33.08 12.90 17.10
CA ASN A 317 -31.99 12.90 18.10
C ASN A 317 -30.57 12.69 17.49
N GLU A 318 -30.41 12.61 16.17
CA GLU A 318 -29.09 12.46 15.53
C GLU A 318 -28.37 13.83 15.44
N LYS A 319 -27.04 13.86 15.60
CA LYS A 319 -26.24 15.07 15.39
C LYS A 319 -26.31 15.48 13.91
N LEU A 320 -27.10 16.51 13.63
CA LEU A 320 -27.25 17.13 12.32
C LEU A 320 -26.51 18.47 12.29
N TYR A 321 -25.69 18.67 11.26
CA TYR A 321 -25.04 19.96 11.00
C TYR A 321 -25.61 20.61 9.75
N LEU A 322 -26.05 21.85 9.88
CA LEU A 322 -26.48 22.71 8.77
C LEU A 322 -25.29 23.59 8.36
N THR A 323 -24.74 23.42 7.15
CA THR A 323 -23.47 24.08 6.77
C THR A 323 -23.51 24.73 5.39
N ASN A 324 -22.62 25.70 5.16
CA ASN A 324 -22.24 26.13 3.82
C ASN A 324 -20.73 25.91 3.61
N ALA A 325 -20.39 24.87 2.86
CA ALA A 325 -19.00 24.50 2.58
C ALA A 325 -18.24 25.52 1.73
N ILE A 326 -18.90 26.45 1.05
CA ILE A 326 -18.25 27.47 0.23
C ILE A 326 -17.88 28.68 1.10
N SER A 327 -18.84 29.21 1.87
CA SER A 327 -18.61 30.36 2.75
C SER A 327 -17.86 29.99 4.04
N GLY A 328 -17.98 28.75 4.48
CA GLY A 328 -17.47 28.28 5.78
C GLY A 328 -18.50 28.33 6.91
N GLU A 329 -19.73 28.77 6.63
CA GLU A 329 -20.79 28.91 7.64
C GLU A 329 -21.07 27.59 8.36
N ASN A 330 -21.07 27.66 9.70
CA ASN A 330 -21.29 26.56 10.65
C ASN A 330 -20.32 25.37 10.54
N LEU A 331 -19.27 25.45 9.73
CA LEU A 331 -18.24 24.41 9.68
C LEU A 331 -17.37 24.42 10.94
N ASP A 332 -17.25 25.55 11.61
CA ASP A 332 -16.58 25.70 12.90
C ASP A 332 -17.22 24.83 13.99
N LEU A 333 -18.56 24.73 14.01
CA LEU A 333 -19.29 23.85 14.93
C LEU A 333 -18.98 22.37 14.67
N LEU A 334 -18.99 21.95 13.40
CA LEU A 334 -18.63 20.60 13.00
C LEU A 334 -17.16 20.28 13.34
N ILE A 335 -16.25 21.19 13.03
CA ILE A 335 -14.82 21.04 13.32
C ILE A 335 -14.60 20.95 14.83
N THR A 336 -15.28 21.76 15.63
CA THR A 336 -15.18 21.72 17.09
C THR A 336 -15.66 20.39 17.65
N ASP A 337 -16.81 19.88 17.18
CA ASP A 337 -17.30 18.55 17.59
C ASP A 337 -16.33 17.42 17.23
N ILE A 338 -15.76 17.48 16.02
CA ILE A 338 -14.72 16.55 15.58
C ILE A 338 -13.49 16.63 16.48
N ILE A 339 -13.02 17.83 16.82
CA ILE A 339 -11.87 18.01 17.70
C ILE A 339 -12.18 17.44 19.08
N ASP A 340 -13.32 17.81 19.68
CA ASP A 340 -13.70 17.40 21.03
C ASP A 340 -13.87 15.89 21.14
N ARG A 341 -14.33 15.22 20.07
CA ARG A 341 -14.40 13.75 19.99
C ARG A 341 -13.03 13.08 20.12
N TYR A 342 -11.99 13.67 19.56
CA TYR A 342 -10.65 13.07 19.47
C TYR A 342 -9.61 13.78 20.35
N ARG A 343 -10.03 14.78 21.11
CA ARG A 343 -9.27 15.35 22.21
C ARG A 343 -9.33 14.34 23.35
N GLY A 344 -8.17 13.90 23.83
CA GLY A 344 -8.06 12.78 24.77
C GLY A 344 -9.08 12.86 25.92
N SER A 345 -9.77 11.74 26.15
CA SER A 345 -10.42 11.43 27.42
C SER A 345 -9.37 11.18 28.51
#